data_AF-A0A3Q0FHM0-F1
#
_entry.id   AF-A0A3Q0FHM0-F1
#
_cell.length_a   1.000
_cell.length_b   1.000
_cell.length_c   1.000
_cell.angle_alpha   90.00
_cell.angle_beta   90.00
_cell.angle_gamma   90.00
#
_symmetry.space_group_name_H-M   'P 1'
#
loop_
_entity.id
_entity.type
_entity.pdbx_description
1 polymer ?
#
loop_
_entity_poly.entity_id
_entity_poly.type
_entity_poly.pdbx_seq_one_letter_code
_entity_poly.pdbx_strand_id
1 'polypeptide(L)'
;MNMRIAQLKENQCQIAVEDVMYLLIFYKFSEIRVPLVPKLSSCLYNGRLEILPSKDWELESIHSLEVLDMIREHVTTVTGLKAKSSVTECWATTKVRQFLLARVYVASILYGYFLKSVSLRYHLERNLSLADHDIHLGHRTSLMCSYGFKDAIFGHLSNMPSLGQGLIRPEEELEDLKCYVMSFHPGSLQRCARLRSKEAVNLVGSYSCALFNNKDSGSFENDDVILTSFSSLKRLVLEAVAFGSFLWETEDYIDNVYKLKED
;
A
#
# COMPACT_ATOMS: atom_id res chain seq x y z
N MET A 1 11.19 44.04 0.61
CA MET A 1 11.97 43.26 1.61
C MET A 1 11.10 42.25 2.37
N ASN A 2 9.89 42.62 2.81
CA ASN A 2 9.01 41.75 3.61
C ASN A 2 8.51 40.46 2.91
N MET A 3 8.20 40.51 1.61
CA MET A 3 7.70 39.32 0.90
C MET A 3 8.73 38.20 0.75
N ARG A 4 10.00 38.56 0.53
CA ARG A 4 11.09 37.58 0.42
C ARG A 4 11.37 36.91 1.77
N ILE A 5 11.22 37.64 2.87
CA ILE A 5 11.36 37.10 4.23
C ILE A 5 10.19 36.15 4.55
N ALA A 6 8.96 36.52 4.19
CA ALA A 6 7.78 35.67 4.39
C ALA A 6 7.90 34.34 3.62
N GLN A 7 8.29 34.40 2.35
CA GLN A 7 8.50 33.22 1.51
C GLN A 7 9.61 32.30 2.06
N LEU A 8 10.71 32.87 2.56
CA LEU A 8 11.77 32.08 3.17
C LEU A 8 11.30 31.38 4.46
N LYS A 9 10.55 32.07 5.31
CA LYS A 9 9.98 31.48 6.53
C LYS A 9 8.97 30.37 6.22
N GLU A 10 8.15 30.58 5.20
CA GLU A 10 7.19 29.58 4.74
C GLU A 10 7.88 28.33 4.20
N ASN A 11 8.97 28.48 3.43
CA ASN A 11 9.77 27.36 2.96
C ASN A 11 10.47 26.61 4.12
N GLN A 12 10.97 27.33 5.12
CA GLN A 12 11.54 26.70 6.32
C GLN A 12 10.48 25.93 7.12
N CYS A 13 9.26 26.45 7.22
CA CYS A 13 8.16 25.76 7.86
C CYS A 13 7.80 24.48 7.11
N GLN A 14 7.73 24.54 5.77
CA GLN A 14 7.48 23.38 4.93
C GLN A 14 8.51 22.27 5.18
N ILE A 15 9.80 22.60 5.17
CA ILE A 15 10.88 21.64 5.45
C ILE A 15 10.74 21.04 6.87
N ALA A 16 10.42 21.86 7.87
CA ALA A 16 10.23 21.37 9.23
C ALA A 16 9.05 20.40 9.35
N VAL A 17 7.97 20.63 8.60
CA VAL A 17 6.83 19.70 8.54
C VAL A 17 7.23 18.40 7.84
N GLU A 18 7.97 18.47 6.74
CA GLU A 18 8.53 17.29 6.05
C GLU A 18 9.40 16.44 7.00
N ASP A 19 10.25 17.08 7.82
CA ASP A 19 11.08 16.40 8.82
C ASP A 19 10.23 15.73 9.92
N VAL A 20 9.19 16.42 10.42
CA VAL A 20 8.27 15.86 11.42
C VAL A 20 7.50 14.67 10.83
N MET A 21 7.03 14.77 9.59
CA MET A 21 6.38 13.66 8.88
C MET A 21 7.28 12.45 8.79
N TYR A 22 8.54 12.66 8.36
CA TYR A 22 9.52 11.59 8.28
C TYR A 22 9.76 10.93 9.64
N LEU A 23 9.90 11.73 10.71
CA LEU A 23 10.11 11.23 12.06
C LEU A 23 8.91 10.40 12.58
N LEU A 24 7.68 10.80 12.26
CA LEU A 24 6.48 10.04 12.61
C LEU A 24 6.43 8.70 11.88
N ILE A 25 6.73 8.67 10.58
CA ILE A 25 6.83 7.43 9.81
C ILE A 25 7.96 6.54 10.36
N PHE A 26 9.13 7.11 10.62
CA PHE A 26 10.25 6.40 11.24
C PHE A 26 9.86 5.79 12.59
N TYR A 27 9.13 6.54 13.41
CA TYR A 27 8.60 6.05 14.68
C TYR A 27 7.64 4.87 14.46
N LYS A 28 6.73 4.91 13.48
CA LYS A 28 5.86 3.79 13.12
C LYS A 28 6.62 2.51 12.75
N PHE A 29 7.68 2.64 11.95
CA PHE A 29 8.57 1.53 11.64
C PHE A 29 9.28 0.96 12.89
N SER A 30 9.67 1.83 13.82
CA SER A 30 10.22 1.44 15.12
C SER A 30 9.21 0.68 15.98
N GLU A 31 7.93 1.11 16.03
CA GLU A 31 6.86 0.44 16.78
C GLU A 31 6.67 -1.02 16.33
N ILE A 32 6.73 -1.27 15.02
CA ILE A 32 6.63 -2.63 14.45
C ILE A 32 7.97 -3.38 14.42
N ARG A 33 9.04 -2.79 14.97
CA ARG A 33 10.40 -3.37 15.04
C ARG A 33 10.98 -3.74 13.68
N VAL A 34 10.71 -2.90 12.68
CA VAL A 34 11.25 -3.01 11.33
C VAL A 34 12.13 -1.79 11.05
N PRO A 35 13.46 -1.94 10.91
CA PRO A 35 14.30 -0.80 10.53
C PRO A 35 14.03 -0.44 9.06
N LEU A 36 13.93 0.85 8.76
CA LEU A 36 13.91 1.31 7.36
C LEU A 36 15.16 0.84 6.62
N VAL A 37 14.99 0.49 5.34
CA VAL A 37 16.10 0.11 4.47
C VAL A 37 17.06 1.30 4.37
N PRO A 38 18.35 1.11 4.71
CA PRO A 38 19.35 2.15 4.56
C PRO A 38 19.67 2.34 3.07
N LYS A 39 20.47 3.36 2.73
CA LYS A 39 20.93 3.61 1.35
C LYS A 39 21.35 2.30 0.67
N LEU A 40 20.90 2.03 -0.56
CA LEU A 40 21.13 0.72 -1.18
C LEU A 40 22.61 0.35 -1.31
N SER A 41 23.50 1.34 -1.45
CA SER A 41 24.95 1.12 -1.47
C SER A 41 25.48 0.45 -0.19
N SER A 42 24.84 0.69 0.95
CA SER A 42 25.18 0.04 2.24
C SER A 42 24.66 -1.41 2.36
N CYS A 43 23.77 -1.82 1.44
CA CYS A 43 23.21 -3.17 1.38
C CYS A 43 23.87 -4.03 0.28
N LEU A 44 24.91 -3.53 -0.37
CA LEU A 44 25.66 -4.28 -1.39
C LEU A 44 26.74 -5.13 -0.73
N TYR A 45 26.59 -6.45 -0.85
CA TYR A 45 27.55 -7.45 -0.39
C TYR A 45 28.10 -8.19 -1.60
N ASN A 46 29.40 -8.06 -1.87
CA ASN A 46 30.07 -8.70 -3.02
C ASN A 46 29.37 -8.40 -4.37
N GLY A 47 28.88 -7.16 -4.56
CA GLY A 47 28.16 -6.75 -5.76
C GLY A 47 26.71 -7.25 -5.86
N ARG A 48 26.19 -7.88 -4.80
CA ARG A 48 24.80 -8.34 -4.69
C ARG A 48 24.06 -7.53 -3.63
N LEU A 49 22.94 -6.94 -4.00
CA LEU A 49 22.04 -6.23 -3.08
C LEU A 49 21.27 -7.25 -2.24
N GLU A 50 21.52 -7.25 -0.94
CA GLU A 50 20.77 -8.06 0.04
C GLU A 50 20.27 -7.20 1.21
N ILE A 51 18.96 -7.24 1.44
CA ILE A 51 18.29 -6.52 2.50
C ILE A 51 17.82 -7.55 3.53
N LEU A 52 18.50 -7.56 4.68
CA LEU A 52 18.28 -8.53 5.75
C LEU A 52 18.03 -7.79 7.09
N PRO A 53 17.17 -8.34 7.97
CA PRO A 53 16.27 -9.48 7.77
C PRO A 53 15.05 -9.12 6.88
N SER A 54 14.31 -10.14 6.42
CA SER A 54 13.19 -9.97 5.48
C SER A 54 11.95 -9.29 6.07
N LYS A 55 11.71 -9.43 7.38
CA LYS A 55 10.62 -8.72 8.10
C LYS A 55 9.22 -8.86 7.48
N ASP A 56 9.01 -9.89 6.67
CA ASP A 56 7.77 -10.11 5.93
C ASP A 56 6.56 -10.13 6.86
N TRP A 57 6.66 -10.84 7.98
CA TRP A 57 5.56 -10.97 8.94
C TRP A 57 5.21 -9.62 9.59
N GLU A 58 6.21 -8.89 10.09
CA GLU A 58 5.97 -7.61 10.75
C GLU A 58 5.35 -6.59 9.77
N LEU A 59 5.84 -6.55 8.53
CA LEU A 59 5.31 -5.68 7.48
C LEU A 59 3.91 -6.09 7.01
N GLU A 60 3.60 -7.39 6.94
CA GLU A 60 2.25 -7.87 6.59
C GLU A 60 1.26 -7.64 7.75
N SER A 61 1.70 -7.76 9.00
CA SER A 61 0.82 -7.73 10.19
C SER A 61 0.12 -6.40 10.46
N ILE A 62 0.53 -5.30 9.82
CA ILE A 62 -0.10 -3.99 9.97
C ILE A 62 -1.38 -3.84 9.13
N HIS A 63 -1.68 -4.80 8.26
CA HIS A 63 -2.76 -4.75 7.29
C HIS A 63 -3.88 -5.75 7.62
N SER A 64 -5.13 -5.42 7.24
CA SER A 64 -6.25 -6.35 7.32
C SER A 64 -6.11 -7.48 6.30
N LEU A 65 -6.87 -8.57 6.46
CA LEU A 65 -6.81 -9.72 5.55
C LEU A 65 -7.16 -9.35 4.11
N GLU A 66 -8.18 -8.51 3.92
CA GLU A 66 -8.63 -8.05 2.60
C GLU A 66 -7.55 -7.22 1.89
N VAL A 67 -6.83 -6.39 2.65
CA VAL A 67 -5.72 -5.59 2.12
C VAL A 67 -4.50 -6.47 1.82
N LEU A 68 -4.24 -7.49 2.64
CA LEU A 68 -3.11 -8.40 2.45
C LEU A 68 -3.17 -9.16 1.13
N ASP A 69 -4.35 -9.57 0.69
CA ASP A 69 -4.50 -10.27 -0.59
C ASP A 69 -4.14 -9.37 -1.78
N MET A 70 -4.54 -8.10 -1.72
CA MET A 70 -4.15 -7.08 -2.69
C MET A 70 -2.63 -6.81 -2.66
N ILE A 71 -2.02 -6.73 -1.47
CA ILE A 71 -0.57 -6.54 -1.32
C ILE A 71 0.20 -7.72 -1.91
N ARG A 72 -0.23 -8.96 -1.66
CA ARG A 72 0.43 -10.16 -2.20
C ARG A 72 0.36 -10.22 -3.72
N GLU A 73 -0.77 -9.81 -4.30
CA GLU A 73 -0.91 -9.67 -5.76
C GLU A 73 0.01 -8.59 -6.33
N HIS A 74 0.10 -7.44 -5.65
CA HIS A 74 1.04 -6.36 -6.02
C HIS A 74 2.49 -6.82 -5.96
N VAL A 75 2.93 -7.44 -4.85
CA VAL A 75 4.26 -8.03 -4.69
C VAL A 75 4.56 -9.02 -5.82
N THR A 76 3.61 -9.92 -6.12
CA THR A 76 3.77 -10.90 -7.20
C THR A 76 3.92 -10.21 -8.56
N THR A 77 3.14 -9.16 -8.81
CA THR A 77 3.15 -8.42 -10.07
C THR A 77 4.45 -7.66 -10.29
N VAL A 78 4.97 -6.99 -9.26
CA VAL A 78 6.15 -6.12 -9.41
C VAL A 78 7.49 -6.87 -9.24
N THR A 79 7.50 -8.00 -8.53
CA THR A 79 8.73 -8.79 -8.31
C THR A 79 8.80 -10.05 -9.18
N GLY A 80 7.67 -10.57 -9.65
CA GLY A 80 7.58 -11.89 -10.30
C GLY A 80 7.63 -13.08 -9.33
N LEU A 81 7.78 -12.84 -8.01
CA LEU A 81 7.78 -13.87 -6.98
C LEU A 81 6.35 -14.30 -6.66
N LYS A 82 6.03 -15.60 -6.74
CA LYS A 82 4.68 -16.09 -6.44
C LYS A 82 4.40 -15.97 -4.93
N ALA A 83 3.15 -15.69 -4.57
CA ALA A 83 2.72 -15.58 -3.17
C ALA A 83 3.02 -16.84 -2.31
N LYS A 84 3.06 -18.03 -2.92
CA LYS A 84 3.38 -19.31 -2.27
C LYS A 84 4.75 -19.87 -2.69
N SER A 85 5.72 -18.98 -2.93
CA SER A 85 7.07 -19.39 -3.31
C SER A 85 7.79 -20.12 -2.18
N SER A 86 8.57 -21.13 -2.55
CA SER A 86 9.42 -21.86 -1.59
C SER A 86 10.55 -20.96 -1.10
N VAL A 87 11.15 -21.32 0.04
CA VAL A 87 12.35 -20.62 0.56
C VAL A 87 13.42 -20.53 -0.55
N THR A 88 13.70 -21.63 -1.25
CA THR A 88 14.68 -21.66 -2.35
C THR A 88 14.38 -20.65 -3.46
N GLU A 89 13.11 -20.47 -3.82
CA GLU A 89 12.70 -19.48 -4.82
C GLU A 89 12.89 -18.05 -4.31
N CYS A 90 12.59 -17.76 -3.04
CA CYS A 90 12.81 -16.45 -2.44
C CYS A 90 14.30 -16.06 -2.43
N TRP A 91 15.20 -17.01 -2.20
CA TRP A 91 16.65 -16.78 -2.20
C TRP A 91 17.28 -16.80 -3.59
N ALA A 92 16.52 -17.17 -4.62
CA ALA A 92 17.01 -17.17 -6.00
C ALA A 92 17.40 -15.76 -6.44
N THR A 93 18.51 -15.69 -7.18
CA THR A 93 19.05 -14.41 -7.66
C THR A 93 18.39 -13.97 -8.95
N THR A 94 18.18 -12.67 -9.07
CA THR A 94 17.69 -12.00 -10.27
C THR A 94 18.48 -10.71 -10.52
N LYS A 95 18.35 -10.15 -11.72
CA LYS A 95 18.97 -8.89 -12.12
C LYS A 95 17.88 -7.84 -12.31
N VAL A 96 18.07 -6.68 -11.71
CA VAL A 96 17.14 -5.55 -11.83
C VAL A 96 17.91 -4.27 -12.12
N ARG A 97 17.37 -3.42 -12.99
CA ARG A 97 17.92 -2.08 -13.23
C ARG A 97 17.59 -1.18 -12.04
N GLN A 98 18.56 -0.43 -11.53
CA GLN A 98 18.36 0.41 -10.35
C GLN A 98 17.22 1.43 -10.50
N PHE A 99 17.10 2.07 -11.67
CA PHE A 99 16.00 3.01 -11.91
C PHE A 99 14.63 2.32 -11.86
N LEU A 100 14.55 1.06 -12.34
CA LEU A 100 13.30 0.30 -12.31
C LEU A 100 12.93 -0.03 -10.86
N LEU A 101 13.93 -0.39 -10.04
CA LEU A 101 13.75 -0.62 -8.62
C LEU A 101 13.23 0.64 -7.90
N ALA A 102 13.79 1.82 -8.24
CA ALA A 102 13.32 3.11 -7.70
C ALA A 102 11.88 3.41 -8.11
N ARG A 103 11.51 3.16 -9.38
CA ARG A 103 10.13 3.34 -9.86
C ARG A 103 9.16 2.41 -9.16
N VAL A 104 9.53 1.13 -8.98
CA VAL A 104 8.71 0.15 -8.26
C VAL A 104 8.54 0.56 -6.80
N TYR A 105 9.60 1.09 -6.16
CA TYR A 105 9.53 1.59 -4.79
C TYR A 105 8.52 2.73 -4.63
N VAL A 106 8.64 3.78 -5.44
CA VAL A 106 7.72 4.93 -5.41
C VAL A 106 6.30 4.49 -5.75
N ALA A 107 6.11 3.65 -6.77
CA ALA A 107 4.80 3.13 -7.12
C ALA A 107 4.18 2.31 -5.98
N SER A 108 4.99 1.56 -5.23
CA SER A 108 4.54 0.77 -4.08
C SER A 108 4.21 1.63 -2.85
N ILE A 109 4.89 2.77 -2.65
CA ILE A 109 4.49 3.80 -1.67
C ILE A 109 3.09 4.33 -2.02
N LEU A 110 2.89 4.76 -3.26
CA LEU A 110 1.60 5.26 -3.71
C LEU A 110 0.50 4.19 -3.61
N TYR A 111 0.84 2.94 -3.88
CA TYR A 111 -0.07 1.82 -3.72
C TYR A 111 -0.47 1.57 -2.26
N GLY A 112 0.48 1.57 -1.32
CA GLY A 112 0.19 1.43 0.10
C GLY A 112 -0.62 2.60 0.67
N TYR A 113 -0.36 3.81 0.18
CA TYR A 113 -1.16 5.01 0.49
C TYR A 113 -2.60 4.85 -0.02
N PHE A 114 -2.74 4.45 -1.28
CA PHE A 114 -4.03 4.17 -1.91
C PHE A 114 -4.83 3.10 -1.14
N LEU A 115 -4.20 1.97 -0.80
CA LEU A 115 -4.84 0.89 -0.06
C LEU A 115 -5.36 1.34 1.29
N LYS A 116 -4.59 2.16 2.01
CA LYS A 116 -5.03 2.72 3.29
C LYS A 116 -6.25 3.62 3.12
N SER A 117 -6.20 4.50 2.13
CA SER A 117 -7.30 5.43 1.79
C SER A 117 -8.59 4.69 1.44
N VAL A 118 -8.52 3.71 0.53
CA VAL A 118 -9.69 2.99 0.04
C VAL A 118 -10.25 2.01 1.07
N SER A 119 -9.40 1.35 1.86
CA SER A 119 -9.85 0.47 2.95
C SER A 119 -10.63 1.26 4.00
N LEU A 120 -10.13 2.43 4.41
CA LEU A 120 -10.85 3.26 5.37
C LEU A 120 -12.20 3.72 4.82
N ARG A 121 -12.24 4.17 3.56
CA ARG A 121 -13.49 4.57 2.90
C ARG A 121 -14.49 3.42 2.84
N TYR A 122 -14.04 2.24 2.42
CA TYR A 122 -14.85 1.02 2.36
C TYR A 122 -15.47 0.69 3.72
N HIS A 123 -14.67 0.69 4.79
CA HIS A 123 -15.17 0.41 6.14
C HIS A 123 -16.16 1.48 6.64
N LEU A 124 -15.92 2.76 6.32
CA LEU A 124 -16.84 3.84 6.67
C LEU A 124 -18.18 3.71 5.94
N GLU A 125 -18.17 3.47 4.63
CA GLU A 125 -19.40 3.29 3.84
C GLU A 125 -20.18 2.07 4.32
N ARG A 126 -19.51 0.95 4.61
CA ARG A 126 -20.15 -0.25 5.14
C ARG A 126 -20.77 -0.01 6.52
N ASN A 127 -20.08 0.68 7.42
CA ASN A 127 -20.59 0.98 8.75
C ASN A 127 -21.81 1.91 8.71
N LEU A 128 -21.84 2.87 7.78
CA LEU A 128 -23.00 3.74 7.57
C LEU A 128 -24.19 2.96 7.01
N SER A 129 -23.97 2.08 6.03
CA SER A 129 -25.02 1.22 5.48
C SER A 129 -25.63 0.28 6.53
N LEU A 130 -24.80 -0.27 7.43
CA LEU A 130 -25.27 -1.10 8.55
C LEU A 130 -26.11 -0.29 9.56
N ALA A 131 -25.66 0.92 9.90
CA ALA A 131 -26.41 1.80 10.79
C ALA A 131 -27.77 2.22 10.19
N ASP A 132 -27.85 2.35 8.86
CA ASP A 132 -29.09 2.66 8.14
C ASP A 132 -30.02 1.43 8.07
N HIS A 133 -29.46 0.21 7.97
CA HIS A 133 -30.23 -1.05 8.01
C HIS A 133 -30.86 -1.35 9.37
N ASP A 134 -30.23 -0.96 10.49
CA ASP A 134 -30.84 -1.04 11.83
C ASP A 134 -32.05 -0.09 11.98
N ILE A 135 -32.12 0.97 11.16
CA ILE A 135 -33.26 1.90 11.09
C ILE A 135 -34.30 1.41 10.07
N HIS A 136 -33.88 0.69 9.03
CA HIS A 136 -34.69 0.24 7.89
C HIS A 136 -34.88 -1.29 7.81
N LEU A 137 -35.31 -1.95 8.89
CA LEU A 137 -35.85 -3.33 8.88
C LEU A 137 -37.19 -3.43 8.11
N GLY A 138 -37.27 -2.83 6.92
CA GLY A 138 -38.51 -2.63 6.17
C GLY A 138 -38.38 -2.72 4.66
N HIS A 139 -37.22 -2.53 4.01
CA HIS A 139 -37.15 -2.69 2.55
C HIS A 139 -35.75 -2.98 1.99
N ARG A 140 -35.70 -4.02 1.16
CA ARG A 140 -34.61 -4.52 0.31
C ARG A 140 -33.85 -3.42 -0.46
N THR A 141 -32.57 -3.69 -0.76
CA THR A 141 -32.07 -4.02 -2.13
C THR A 141 -30.62 -4.53 -2.02
N SER A 142 -30.43 -5.85 -2.07
CA SER A 142 -29.10 -6.48 -2.17
C SER A 142 -28.70 -6.49 -3.65
N LEU A 143 -27.74 -5.66 -4.04
CA LEU A 143 -27.13 -5.72 -5.36
C LEU A 143 -26.10 -6.86 -5.36
N MET A 144 -26.53 -8.01 -5.86
CA MET A 144 -25.77 -9.24 -5.95
C MET A 144 -24.71 -9.14 -7.05
N CYS A 145 -23.42 -9.17 -6.69
CA CYS A 145 -22.31 -9.26 -7.64
C CYS A 145 -21.98 -10.73 -7.92
N SER A 146 -22.65 -11.32 -8.91
CA SER A 146 -22.34 -12.67 -9.40
C SER A 146 -21.35 -12.61 -10.57
N TYR A 147 -20.13 -13.11 -10.38
CA TYR A 147 -19.24 -13.49 -11.50
C TYR A 147 -18.69 -14.91 -11.33
N GLY A 148 -19.37 -15.86 -11.99
CA GLY A 148 -18.78 -16.83 -12.90
C GLY A 148 -17.86 -17.93 -12.36
N PHE A 149 -18.45 -19.04 -11.88
CA PHE A 149 -17.81 -20.35 -11.98
C PHE A 149 -18.69 -21.26 -12.84
N LYS A 150 -18.23 -21.57 -14.05
CA LYS A 150 -18.82 -22.62 -14.90
C LYS A 150 -18.18 -23.93 -14.51
N ASP A 151 -18.96 -24.82 -13.91
CA ASP A 151 -18.81 -26.26 -14.11
C ASP A 151 -20.21 -26.87 -14.07
N ALA A 152 -20.78 -27.04 -15.26
CA ALA A 152 -22.03 -27.74 -15.46
C ALA A 152 -21.72 -29.22 -15.73
N ILE A 153 -21.93 -30.07 -14.72
CA ILE A 153 -22.09 -31.51 -14.93
C ILE A 153 -23.35 -31.97 -14.17
N PHE A 154 -24.40 -32.20 -14.97
CA PHE A 154 -25.46 -33.20 -14.83
C PHE A 154 -26.53 -33.06 -13.71
N GLY A 155 -27.81 -33.17 -14.10
CA GLY A 155 -28.84 -33.79 -13.26
C GLY A 155 -30.11 -32.97 -13.03
N HIS A 156 -31.18 -33.36 -13.72
CA HIS A 156 -32.55 -32.84 -13.68
C HIS A 156 -33.35 -33.40 -12.47
N LEU A 157 -34.32 -32.62 -11.92
CA LEU A 157 -35.72 -32.99 -11.55
C LEU A 157 -36.29 -32.43 -10.21
N SER A 158 -37.33 -31.59 -10.35
CA SER A 158 -38.60 -31.37 -9.59
C SER A 158 -38.73 -31.14 -8.05
N ASN A 159 -39.43 -30.03 -7.74
CA ASN A 159 -40.58 -29.79 -6.82
C ASN A 159 -40.58 -30.07 -5.28
N MET A 160 -40.97 -28.98 -4.57
CA MET A 160 -41.74 -28.79 -3.31
C MET A 160 -41.04 -28.82 -1.92
N PRO A 161 -41.51 -27.98 -0.96
CA PRO A 161 -40.73 -27.41 0.14
C PRO A 161 -40.87 -28.22 1.43
N SER A 162 -39.84 -28.17 2.27
CA SER A 162 -39.94 -28.59 3.66
C SER A 162 -39.52 -27.47 4.60
N LEU A 163 -40.46 -27.14 5.49
CA LEU A 163 -40.29 -26.31 6.66
C LEU A 163 -39.36 -27.04 7.63
N GLY A 164 -38.21 -26.44 7.93
CA GLY A 164 -37.24 -26.99 8.88
C GLY A 164 -36.30 -25.89 9.36
N GLN A 165 -36.48 -25.50 10.62
CA GLN A 165 -35.67 -24.54 11.35
C GLN A 165 -34.17 -24.82 11.24
N GLY A 166 -33.43 -23.76 10.94
CA GLY A 166 -32.00 -23.64 11.16
C GLY A 166 -31.66 -22.17 10.99
N LEU A 167 -31.58 -21.44 12.11
CA LEU A 167 -31.10 -20.06 12.18
C LEU A 167 -29.62 -20.04 11.82
N ILE A 168 -29.30 -20.25 10.55
CA ILE A 168 -28.02 -19.85 9.99
C ILE A 168 -28.24 -18.39 9.63
N ARG A 169 -27.77 -17.51 10.52
CA ARG A 169 -27.56 -16.09 10.19
C ARG A 169 -26.87 -16.10 8.82
N PRO A 170 -27.41 -15.46 7.77
CA PRO A 170 -26.65 -15.31 6.55
C PRO A 170 -25.34 -14.68 7.00
N GLU A 171 -24.25 -15.41 6.79
CA GLU A 171 -22.93 -14.81 6.74
C GLU A 171 -23.08 -13.84 5.57
N GLU A 172 -23.44 -12.58 5.89
CA GLU A 172 -23.60 -11.52 4.91
C GLU A 172 -22.36 -11.60 4.04
N GLU A 173 -22.53 -11.99 2.78
CA GLU A 173 -21.45 -12.16 1.83
C GLU A 173 -20.66 -10.86 1.84
N LEU A 174 -19.51 -10.91 2.52
CA LEU A 174 -18.67 -9.77 2.77
C LEU A 174 -18.25 -9.24 1.41
N GLU A 175 -18.74 -8.07 1.04
CA GLU A 175 -18.38 -7.44 -0.22
C GLU A 175 -16.84 -7.31 -0.25
N ASP A 176 -16.16 -8.07 -1.11
CA ASP A 176 -14.70 -8.12 -1.15
C ASP A 176 -14.15 -6.70 -1.40
N LEU A 177 -13.19 -6.22 -0.59
CA LEU A 177 -12.53 -4.93 -0.77
C LEU A 177 -12.01 -4.79 -2.22
N LYS A 178 -11.60 -5.91 -2.83
CA LYS A 178 -11.20 -5.95 -4.23
C LYS A 178 -12.36 -5.63 -5.18
N CYS A 179 -13.54 -6.20 -4.96
CA CYS A 179 -14.75 -5.87 -5.72
C CYS A 179 -15.14 -4.41 -5.54
N TYR A 180 -15.06 -3.89 -4.31
CA TYR A 180 -15.29 -2.48 -4.02
C TYR A 180 -14.32 -1.58 -4.81
N VAL A 181 -13.02 -1.88 -4.80
CA VAL A 181 -12.02 -1.14 -5.59
C VAL A 181 -12.31 -1.19 -7.08
N MET A 182 -12.72 -2.34 -7.61
CA MET A 182 -13.06 -2.52 -9.03
C MET A 182 -14.32 -1.77 -9.46
N SER A 183 -15.24 -1.45 -8.54
CA SER A 183 -16.47 -0.73 -8.85
C SER A 183 -16.28 0.80 -8.90
N PHE A 184 -15.12 1.33 -8.53
CA PHE A 184 -14.85 2.77 -8.58
C PHE A 184 -14.94 3.34 -9.99
N HIS A 185 -15.58 4.51 -10.09
CA HIS A 185 -15.29 5.40 -11.20
C HIS A 185 -13.81 5.83 -11.17
N PRO A 186 -13.10 5.85 -12.32
CA PRO A 186 -11.66 6.15 -12.37
C PRO A 186 -11.25 7.45 -11.65
N GLY A 187 -12.09 8.49 -11.70
CA GLY A 187 -11.83 9.76 -11.02
C GLY A 187 -11.89 9.69 -9.49
N SER A 188 -12.74 8.84 -8.92
CA SER A 188 -12.81 8.60 -7.47
C SER A 188 -11.64 7.76 -6.99
N LEU A 189 -11.18 6.81 -7.82
CA LEU A 189 -10.01 5.99 -7.55
C LEU A 189 -8.74 6.84 -7.51
N GLN A 190 -8.59 7.77 -8.46
CA GLN A 190 -7.45 8.68 -8.53
C GLN A 190 -7.32 9.54 -7.26
N ARG A 191 -8.44 10.01 -6.69
CA ARG A 191 -8.41 10.78 -5.44
C ARG A 191 -7.87 9.96 -4.27
N CYS A 192 -8.16 8.66 -4.22
CA CYS A 192 -7.65 7.79 -3.16
C CYS A 192 -6.13 7.56 -3.30
N ALA A 193 -5.60 7.64 -4.53
CA ALA A 193 -4.18 7.43 -4.82
C ALA A 193 -3.32 8.71 -4.80
N ARG A 194 -3.94 9.90 -4.70
CA ARG A 194 -3.22 11.18 -4.67
C ARG A 194 -2.76 11.51 -3.26
N LEU A 195 -1.48 11.84 -3.10
CA LEU A 195 -0.95 12.45 -1.87
C LEU A 195 -1.67 13.78 -1.64
N ARG A 196 -2.00 14.11 -0.39
CA ARG A 196 -2.86 15.27 -0.08
C ARG A 196 -2.07 16.57 0.00
N SER A 197 -0.79 16.47 0.35
CA SER A 197 0.07 17.62 0.64
C SER A 197 1.35 17.64 -0.17
N LYS A 198 1.81 18.86 -0.46
CA LYS A 198 3.09 19.10 -1.09
C LYS A 198 4.26 18.56 -0.26
N GLU A 199 4.13 18.63 1.06
CA GLU A 199 5.06 18.06 2.02
C GLU A 199 5.22 16.54 1.81
N ALA A 200 4.12 15.80 1.63
CA ALA A 200 4.16 14.36 1.36
C ALA A 200 4.81 14.04 0.00
N VAL A 201 4.49 14.80 -1.05
CA VAL A 201 5.13 14.63 -2.37
C VAL A 201 6.63 14.86 -2.29
N ASN A 202 7.06 15.94 -1.64
CA ASN A 202 8.47 16.25 -1.44
C ASN A 202 9.19 15.20 -0.58
N LEU A 203 8.53 14.71 0.47
CA LEU A 203 9.07 13.67 1.34
C LEU A 203 9.32 12.37 0.57
N VAL A 204 8.32 11.88 -0.19
CA VAL A 204 8.49 10.67 -1.01
C VAL A 204 9.60 10.85 -2.05
N GLY A 205 9.65 12.02 -2.70
CA GLY A 205 10.69 12.34 -3.68
C GLY A 205 12.08 12.38 -3.06
N SER A 206 12.26 13.11 -1.96
CA SER A 206 13.55 13.28 -1.28
C SER A 206 14.04 11.98 -0.64
N TYR A 207 13.17 11.23 0.04
CA TYR A 207 13.50 9.95 0.66
C TYR A 207 13.88 8.91 -0.40
N SER A 208 13.08 8.76 -1.47
CA SER A 208 13.41 7.84 -2.56
C SER A 208 14.71 8.24 -3.25
N CYS A 209 14.93 9.53 -3.51
CA CYS A 209 16.20 10.00 -4.03
C CYS A 209 17.37 9.66 -3.08
N ALA A 210 17.22 9.81 -1.76
CA ALA A 210 18.28 9.48 -0.80
C ALA A 210 18.56 7.97 -0.73
N LEU A 211 17.53 7.13 -0.86
CA LEU A 211 17.63 5.67 -0.84
C LEU A 211 18.37 5.12 -2.07
N PHE A 212 18.04 5.66 -3.25
CA PHE A 212 18.54 5.17 -4.54
C PHE A 212 19.71 5.96 -5.12
N ASN A 213 20.02 7.18 -4.68
CA ASN A 213 21.14 7.93 -5.24
C ASN A 213 22.48 7.42 -4.72
N ASN A 214 23.34 7.03 -5.66
CA ASN A 214 24.76 6.82 -5.45
C ASN A 214 25.51 8.11 -5.86
N LYS A 215 25.49 9.14 -5.01
CA LYS A 215 26.18 10.42 -5.31
C LYS A 215 27.72 10.29 -5.40
N ASP A 216 28.26 9.11 -5.13
CA ASP A 216 29.70 8.84 -5.18
C ASP A 216 30.20 8.46 -6.58
N SER A 217 29.31 8.21 -7.55
CA SER A 217 29.66 8.00 -8.96
C SER A 217 29.17 9.18 -9.80
N GLY A 218 30.07 10.10 -10.16
CA GLY A 218 29.81 11.25 -11.03
C GLY A 218 29.48 10.91 -12.49
N SER A 219 28.63 9.92 -12.72
CA SER A 219 28.09 9.54 -14.03
C SER A 219 26.57 9.41 -13.91
N PHE A 220 25.85 10.32 -14.58
CA PHE A 220 24.39 10.30 -14.67
C PHE A 220 23.85 9.29 -15.70
N GLU A 221 24.69 8.40 -16.23
CA GLU A 221 24.32 7.55 -17.38
C GLU A 221 24.25 6.05 -17.08
N ASN A 222 24.64 5.59 -15.90
CA ASN A 222 24.73 4.16 -15.69
C ASN A 222 23.40 3.56 -15.22
N ASP A 223 22.71 2.93 -16.17
CA ASP A 223 21.64 1.97 -15.98
C ASP A 223 22.18 0.72 -15.23
N ASP A 224 22.60 0.92 -13.99
CA ASP A 224 23.31 -0.07 -13.19
C ASP A 224 22.39 -1.26 -12.94
N VAL A 225 22.77 -2.39 -13.52
CA VAL A 225 22.11 -3.68 -13.31
C VAL A 225 22.59 -4.25 -11.99
N ILE A 226 21.70 -4.30 -11.01
CA ILE A 226 21.94 -4.81 -9.67
C ILE A 226 21.56 -6.29 -9.63
N LEU A 227 22.46 -7.14 -9.14
CA LEU A 227 22.14 -8.51 -8.76
C LEU A 227 21.48 -8.52 -7.37
N THR A 228 20.34 -9.17 -7.20
CA THR A 228 19.59 -9.19 -5.93
C THR A 228 18.82 -10.51 -5.76
N SER A 229 18.25 -10.77 -4.59
CA SER A 229 17.31 -11.88 -4.36
C SER A 229 15.86 -11.44 -4.48
N PHE A 230 14.95 -12.37 -4.78
CA PHE A 230 13.51 -12.09 -4.69
C PHE A 230 13.07 -11.74 -3.26
N SER A 231 13.74 -12.28 -2.23
CA SER A 231 13.52 -11.90 -0.83
C SER A 231 13.82 -10.42 -0.58
N SER A 232 14.92 -9.90 -1.15
CA SER A 232 15.27 -8.49 -1.03
C SER A 232 14.31 -7.59 -1.80
N LEU A 233 13.86 -8.01 -3.00
CA LEU A 233 12.81 -7.30 -3.73
C LEU A 233 11.50 -7.26 -2.94
N LYS A 234 11.07 -8.40 -2.37
CA LYS A 234 9.87 -8.49 -1.53
C LYS A 234 9.97 -7.58 -0.31
N ARG A 235 11.10 -7.62 0.42
CA ARG A 235 11.38 -6.76 1.58
C ARG A 235 11.22 -5.28 1.25
N LEU A 236 11.76 -4.86 0.10
CA LEU A 236 11.74 -3.48 -0.36
C LEU A 236 10.32 -3.04 -0.76
N VAL A 237 9.56 -3.91 -1.44
CA VAL A 237 8.18 -3.63 -1.84
C VAL A 237 7.25 -3.57 -0.62
N LEU A 238 7.38 -4.50 0.33
CA LEU A 238 6.60 -4.49 1.56
C LEU A 238 6.89 -3.25 2.41
N GLU A 239 8.16 -2.82 2.49
CA GLU A 239 8.50 -1.55 3.15
C GLU A 239 7.82 -0.35 2.49
N ALA A 240 7.89 -0.27 1.16
CA ALA A 240 7.28 0.81 0.41
C ALA A 240 5.76 0.88 0.66
N VAL A 241 5.08 -0.28 0.65
CA VAL A 241 3.65 -0.36 0.95
C VAL A 241 3.36 0.14 2.38
N ALA A 242 4.11 -0.34 3.37
CA ALA A 242 3.96 0.11 4.76
C ALA A 242 4.24 1.61 4.91
N PHE A 243 5.29 2.12 4.26
CA PHE A 243 5.63 3.53 4.23
C PHE A 243 4.48 4.37 3.68
N GLY A 244 3.87 3.94 2.57
CA GLY A 244 2.69 4.58 1.99
C GLY A 244 1.49 4.63 2.94
N SER A 245 1.21 3.51 3.62
CA SER A 245 0.13 3.47 4.62
C SER A 245 0.40 4.37 5.82
N PHE A 246 1.63 4.40 6.35
CA PHE A 246 2.01 5.31 7.43
C PHE A 246 2.04 6.77 7.00
N LEU A 247 2.41 7.06 5.75
CA LEU A 247 2.35 8.40 5.18
C LEU A 247 0.91 8.91 5.16
N TRP A 248 -0.05 8.06 4.77
CA TRP A 248 -1.47 8.40 4.82
C TRP A 248 -1.93 8.79 6.22
N GLU A 249 -1.58 7.98 7.23
CA GLU A 249 -1.91 8.27 8.64
C GLU A 249 -1.22 9.54 9.15
N THR A 250 0.02 9.76 8.73
CA THR A 250 0.83 10.92 9.13
C THR A 250 0.27 12.20 8.53
N GLU A 251 -0.09 12.20 7.24
CA GLU A 251 -0.79 13.33 6.62
C GLU A 251 -2.11 13.62 7.35
N ASP A 252 -2.87 12.59 7.70
CA ASP A 252 -4.13 12.75 8.42
C ASP A 252 -3.93 13.37 9.81
N TYR A 253 -2.93 12.90 10.54
CA TYR A 253 -2.60 13.41 11.86
C TYR A 253 -2.12 14.87 11.79
N ILE A 254 -1.24 15.20 10.84
CA ILE A 254 -0.66 16.53 10.72
C ILE A 254 -1.68 17.53 10.18
N ASP A 255 -2.56 17.17 9.25
CA ASP A 255 -3.60 18.08 8.74
C ASP A 255 -4.52 18.61 9.85
N ASN A 256 -4.72 17.81 10.91
CA ASN A 256 -5.46 18.21 12.10
C ASN A 256 -4.72 19.23 12.99
N VAL A 257 -3.39 19.38 12.84
CA VAL A 257 -2.53 20.20 13.72
C VAL A 257 -1.89 21.38 12.97
N TYR A 258 -1.54 21.19 11.69
CA TYR A 258 -0.94 22.14 10.79
C TYR A 258 -1.78 22.19 9.51
N LYS A 259 -2.09 23.39 9.00
CA LYS A 259 -2.75 23.50 7.69
C LYS A 259 -1.75 23.11 6.60
N LEU A 260 -1.85 21.88 6.10
CA LEU A 260 -1.06 21.41 4.97
C LEU A 260 -1.50 22.14 3.68
N LYS A 261 -0.56 22.30 2.74
CA LYS A 261 -0.89 22.92 1.45
C LYS A 261 -1.36 21.85 0.48
N GLU A 262 -2.55 22.05 -0.06
CA GLU A 262 -3.08 21.22 -1.15
C GLU A 262 -2.15 21.27 -2.36
N ASP A 263 -1.87 20.10 -2.94
CA ASP A 263 -1.22 19.96 -4.24
C ASP A 263 -2.16 20.22 -5.43
#